data_AF-A0ABD0N1N7-F1
#
_entry.id   AF-A0ABD0N1N7-F1
#
_cell.length_a   1.000
_cell.length_b   1.000
_cell.length_c   1.000
_cell.angle_alpha   90.00
_cell.angle_beta   90.00
_cell.angle_gamma   90.00
#
_symmetry.space_group_name_H-M   'P 1'
#
loop_
_entity.id
_entity.type
_entity.pdbx_description
1 polymer ?
#
loop_
_entity_poly.entity_id
_entity_poly.type
_entity_poly.pdbx_seq_one_letter_code
_entity_poly.pdbx_strand_id
1 'polypeptide(L)' 'VTLIPTHDTEVTRDWYQQTHEKQQDLNIMVLASSSTVVMQDESFPACKIEF' A
#
# COMPACT_ATOMS: atom_id res chain seq x y z
N VAL A 1 6.96 9.06 2.00
CA VAL A 1 6.01 8.73 0.89
C VAL A 1 5.22 7.51 1.31
N THR A 2 3.92 7.42 0.99
CA THR A 2 3.11 6.22 1.30
C THR A 2 2.72 5.53 0.01
N LEU A 3 3.05 4.23 -0.09
CA LEU A 3 2.73 3.37 -1.22
C LEU A 3 1.64 2.38 -0.79
N ILE A 4 0.61 2.22 -1.61
CA ILE A 4 -0.46 1.24 -1.40
C ILE A 4 -0.59 0.44 -2.69
N PRO A 5 -0.20 -0.85 -2.70
CA PRO A 5 -0.30 -1.66 -3.90
C PRO A 5 -1.76 -1.90 -4.27
N THR A 6 -2.12 -1.70 -5.53
CA THR A 6 -3.48 -1.93 -6.02
C THR A 6 -3.87 -3.41 -5.99
N HIS A 7 -2.92 -4.32 -6.22
CA HIS A 7 -3.14 -5.77 -6.22
C HIS A 7 -2.23 -6.43 -5.20
N ASP A 8 -2.81 -7.29 -4.36
CA ASP A 8 -2.06 -8.11 -3.42
C ASP A 8 -1.73 -9.46 -4.06
N THR A 9 -0.70 -9.47 -4.90
CA THR A 9 -0.20 -10.67 -5.58
C THR A 9 1.07 -11.19 -4.91
N GLU A 10 1.38 -12.47 -5.12
CA GLU A 10 2.64 -13.07 -4.66
C GLU A 10 3.86 -12.27 -5.16
N VAL A 11 3.86 -11.87 -6.44
CA VAL A 11 4.91 -11.04 -7.03
C VAL A 11 5.08 -9.70 -6.28
N THR A 12 3.98 -9.07 -5.89
CA THR A 12 4.00 -7.81 -5.14
C THR A 12 4.57 -8.01 -3.73
N ARG A 13 4.23 -9.12 -3.07
CA ARG A 13 4.74 -9.46 -1.74
C ARG A 13 6.23 -9.77 -1.78
N ASP A 14 6.68 -10.53 -2.77
CA ASP A 14 8.09 -10.87 -2.95
C ASP A 14 8.94 -9.63 -3.21
N TRP A 15 8.45 -8.72 -4.07
CA TRP A 15 9.10 -7.44 -4.32
C TRP A 15 9.20 -6.60 -3.04
N TYR A 16 8.14 -6.55 -2.24
CA TYR A 16 8.15 -5.82 -0.97
C TYR A 16 9.21 -6.39 -0.02
N GLN A 17 9.26 -7.72 0.15
CA GLN A 17 10.26 -8.36 1.00
C GLN A 17 11.69 -8.08 0.54
N GLN A 18 11.95 -8.15 -0.78
CA GLN A 18 13.27 -7.90 -1.36
C GLN A 18 13.72 -6.43 -1.26
N THR A 19 12.79 -5.49 -1.16
CA THR A 19 13.08 -4.05 -1.19
C THR A 19 12.79 -3.33 0.12
N HIS A 20 12.33 -4.04 1.15
CA HIS A 20 11.91 -3.50 2.45
C HIS A 20 12.97 -2.58 3.09
N GLU A 21 14.23 -3.02 3.15
CA GLU A 21 15.31 -2.24 3.77
C GLU A 21 15.53 -0.90 3.04
N LYS A 22 15.57 -0.94 1.70
CA LYS A 22 15.72 0.26 0.88
C LYS A 22 14.54 1.21 1.01
N GLN A 23 13.32 0.67 1.17
CA GLN A 23 12.13 1.48 1.39
C GLN A 23 12.19 2.17 2.77
N GLN A 24 12.66 1.47 3.79
CA GLN A 24 12.87 2.02 5.13
C GLN A 24 13.90 3.15 5.12
N ASP A 25 15.05 2.97 4.46
CA ASP A 25 16.09 4.00 4.32
C ASP A 25 15.58 5.27 3.63
N LEU A 26 14.61 5.12 2.72
CA LEU A 26 13.99 6.22 1.98
C LEU A 26 12.75 6.81 2.67
N ASN A 27 12.40 6.36 3.88
CA ASN A 27 11.16 6.74 4.59
C ASN A 27 9.89 6.52 3.72
N ILE A 28 9.85 5.38 3.02
CA ILE A 28 8.70 4.90 2.27
C ILE A 28 7.93 3.94 3.17
N MET A 29 6.64 4.20 3.36
CA MET A 29 5.72 3.33 4.08
C MET A 29 4.87 2.57 3.08
N VAL A 30 4.85 1.24 3.16
CA VAL A 30 3.98 0.40 2.33
C VAL A 30 2.82 -0.11 3.19
N LEU A 31 1.60 0.15 2.73
CA LEU A 31 0.37 -0.33 3.38
C LEU A 31 -0.27 -1.44 2.55
N ALA A 32 -1.10 -2.27 3.19
CA ALA A 32 -1.83 -3.32 2.49
C ALA A 32 -2.84 -2.74 1.49
N SER A 33 -3.15 -3.47 0.42
CA SER A 33 -4.17 -3.07 -0.56
C SER A 33 -5.57 -2.89 0.05
N SER A 34 -5.84 -3.59 1.15
CA SER A 34 -7.07 -3.51 1.95
C SER A 34 -7.13 -2.31 2.90
N SER A 35 -6.15 -1.41 2.84
CA SER A 35 -6.11 -0.21 3.69
C SER A 35 -7.30 0.70 3.40
N THR A 36 -7.77 1.39 4.44
CA THR A 36 -8.83 2.39 4.33
C THR A 36 -8.26 3.78 4.60
N VAL A 37 -8.72 4.76 3.83
CA VAL A 37 -8.45 6.18 4.07
C VAL A 37 -9.68 6.77 4.73
N VAL A 38 -9.48 7.32 5.92
CA VAL A 38 -10.53 8.06 6.63
C VAL A 38 -10.39 9.54 6.25
N MET A 39 -11.42 10.11 5.67
CA MET A 39 -11.51 11.53 5.39
C MET A 39 -12.73 12.09 6.09
N GLN A 40 -12.49 13.05 7.00
CA GLN A 40 -13.54 13.64 7.83
C GLN A 40 -14.32 12.54 8.57
N ASP A 41 -15.57 12.28 8.17
CA ASP A 41 -16.46 11.27 8.77
C ASP A 41 -16.68 10.03 7.88
N GLU A 42 -15.99 9.95 6.72
CA GLU A 42 -16.18 8.87 5.74
C GLU A 42 -14.91 8.01 5.60
N SER A 43 -15.11 6.70 5.42
CA SER A 43 -14.04 5.73 5.18
C SER A 43 -14.12 5.20 3.75
N PHE A 44 -13.01 5.30 3.03
CA PHE A 44 -12.91 4.83 1.65
C PHE A 44 -11.83 3.75 1.54
N PRO A 45 -12.02 2.72 0.70
CA PRO A 45 -10.91 1.86 0.30
C PRO A 45 -9.79 2.71 -0.30
N ALA A 46 -8.57 2.53 0.19
CA ALA A 46 -7.41 3.26 -0.32
C ALA A 46 -7.13 2.93 -1.79
N CYS A 47 -7.41 1.68 -2.18
CA CYS A 47 -7.44 1.24 -3.57
C CYS A 47 -8.89 1.11 -4.03
N LYS A 48 -9.50 2.24 -4.46
CA LYS A 48 -10.82 2.21 -5.10
C LYS A 48 -10.65 1.71 -6.54
N ILE A 49 -10.90 0.42 -6.79
CA ILE A 49 -11.04 -0.10 -8.15
C ILE A 49 -12.51 0.07 -8.54
N GLU A 50 -12.84 1.13 -9.27
CA GLU A 50 -14.13 1.23 -9.97
C GLU A 50 -13.98 0.55 -11.34
N PHE A 51 -14.85 -0.41 -11.64
CA PHE A 51 -15.03 -0.97 -12.98
C PHE A 51 -16.26 -0.35 -13.63
#